data_AF-A0A090ZAE8-F1
#
_entry.id   AF-A0A090ZAE8-F1
#
_cell.length_a   1.000
_cell.length_b   1.000
_cell.length_c   1.000
_cell.angle_alpha   90.00
_cell.angle_beta   90.00
_cell.angle_gamma   90.00
#
_symmetry.space_group_name_H-M   'P 1'
#
loop_
_entity.id
_entity.type
_entity.pdbx_description
1 polymer ?
#
loop_
_entity_poly.entity_id
_entity_poly.type
_entity_poly.pdbx_seq_one_letter_code
_entity_poly.pdbx_strand_id
1 'polypeptide(L)'
;MLDKLIDYLQHSPVWALALVVAFMALVWLYKEFKGMMEESNRAKLSLIQRRMDLYAGVEAAIAQAINKPEDSQAKQHLYIKLGEASSCFTGEARQILRDYYTEEDAFVLTTLLSIVQKEIDRLDRVKEKLSPLTMPTDVVETVSKLFIPLKPIIFMFAVGVVAFFYLAAFLVQDTALSRMAVTAAYVSLLFSMMLVAAIISLLMEGHSRLVPFNYVRSVEAVVMLLAPIVSLFFLWLAIPMLLLQILSFVLFAVSQRKKKYNMN
;
A
#
# COMPACT_ATOMS: atom_id res chain seq x y z
N MET A 1 -35.70 -20.94 -18.41
CA MET A 1 -34.33 -21.09 -18.95
C MET A 1 -33.30 -21.33 -17.85
N LEU A 2 -33.40 -20.64 -16.70
CA LEU A 2 -32.53 -20.89 -15.55
C LEU A 2 -32.61 -22.34 -15.04
N ASP A 3 -33.81 -22.91 -14.94
CA ASP A 3 -33.99 -24.29 -14.43
C ASP A 3 -33.36 -25.35 -15.34
N LYS A 4 -33.41 -25.15 -16.67
CA LYS A 4 -32.73 -26.03 -17.64
C LYS A 4 -31.20 -25.90 -17.56
N LEU A 5 -30.68 -24.72 -17.24
CA LEU A 5 -29.26 -24.50 -17.00
C LEU A 5 -28.80 -25.16 -15.70
N ILE A 6 -29.62 -25.12 -14.65
CA ILE A 6 -29.37 -25.76 -13.35
C ILE A 6 -29.39 -27.28 -13.49
N ASP A 7 -30.36 -27.85 -14.20
CA ASP A 7 -30.43 -29.29 -14.48
C ASP A 7 -29.20 -29.78 -15.27
N TYR A 8 -28.76 -29.00 -16.26
CA TYR A 8 -27.58 -29.31 -17.08
C TYR A 8 -26.28 -29.21 -16.27
N LEU A 9 -26.19 -28.27 -15.32
CA LEU A 9 -25.09 -28.13 -14.37
C LEU A 9 -25.05 -29.28 -13.36
N GLN A 10 -26.21 -29.79 -12.93
CA GLN A 10 -26.31 -30.92 -12.00
C GLN A 10 -25.99 -32.27 -12.64
N HIS A 11 -26.32 -32.47 -13.92
CA HIS A 11 -26.17 -33.76 -14.60
C HIS A 11 -24.85 -33.95 -15.36
N SER A 12 -24.03 -32.90 -15.50
CA SER A 12 -22.74 -33.01 -16.18
C SER A 12 -21.59 -33.13 -15.16
N PRO A 13 -20.96 -34.32 -15.01
CA PRO A 13 -19.90 -34.53 -14.03
C PRO A 13 -18.66 -33.64 -14.26
N VAL A 14 -18.48 -33.15 -15.49
CA VAL A 14 -17.39 -32.24 -15.86
C VAL A 14 -17.58 -30.86 -15.22
N TRP A 15 -18.81 -30.34 -15.20
CA TRP A 15 -19.10 -29.02 -14.60
C TRP A 15 -19.05 -29.07 -13.08
N ALA A 16 -19.53 -30.16 -12.47
CA ALA A 16 -19.39 -30.38 -11.04
C ALA A 16 -17.91 -30.44 -10.63
N LEU A 17 -17.08 -31.16 -11.39
CA LEU A 17 -15.64 -31.26 -11.14
C LEU A 17 -14.94 -29.90 -11.32
N ALA A 18 -15.27 -29.14 -12.36
CA ALA A 18 -14.73 -27.79 -12.58
C ALA A 18 -15.09 -26.83 -11.42
N LEU A 19 -16.33 -26.90 -10.91
CA LEU A 19 -16.77 -26.11 -9.75
C LEU A 19 -16.00 -26.49 -8.49
N VAL A 20 -15.83 -27.79 -8.20
CA VAL A 20 -15.08 -28.26 -7.04
C VAL A 20 -13.63 -27.80 -7.11
N VAL A 21 -12.98 -27.91 -8.27
CA VAL A 21 -11.61 -27.42 -8.48
C VAL A 21 -11.53 -25.91 -8.27
N ALA A 22 -12.47 -25.13 -8.80
CA ALA A 22 -12.52 -23.68 -8.62
C ALA A 22 -12.70 -23.28 -7.13
N PHE A 23 -13.61 -23.94 -6.41
CA PHE A 23 -13.80 -23.70 -4.98
C PHE A 23 -12.57 -24.08 -4.16
N MET A 24 -11.95 -25.21 -4.45
CA MET A 24 -10.73 -25.64 -3.77
C MET A 24 -9.58 -24.66 -4.00
N ALA A 25 -9.43 -24.16 -5.23
CA ALA A 25 -8.46 -23.11 -5.56
C ALA A 25 -8.74 -21.81 -4.80
N LEU A 26 -10.00 -21.37 -4.71
CA LEU A 26 -10.39 -20.16 -3.96
C LEU A 26 -10.07 -20.28 -2.46
N VAL A 27 -10.39 -21.42 -1.85
CA VAL A 27 -10.10 -21.67 -0.43
C VAL A 27 -8.59 -21.70 -0.18
N TRP A 28 -7.84 -22.34 -1.06
CA TRP A 28 -6.37 -22.38 -0.97
C TRP A 28 -5.76 -20.98 -1.09
N LEU A 29 -6.21 -20.21 -2.09
CA LEU A 29 -5.73 -18.86 -2.36
C LEU A 29 -6.07 -17.91 -1.20
N TYR A 30 -7.25 -18.03 -0.61
CA TYR A 30 -7.60 -17.33 0.63
C TYR A 30 -6.66 -17.65 1.79
N LYS A 31 -6.37 -18.94 2.00
CA LYS A 31 -5.45 -19.37 3.07
C LYS A 31 -4.04 -18.81 2.85
N GLU A 32 -3.55 -18.85 1.61
CA GLU A 32 -2.23 -18.34 1.25
C GLU A 32 -2.13 -16.83 1.47
N PHE A 33 -3.09 -16.04 0.97
CA PHE A 33 -3.12 -14.60 1.19
C PHE A 33 -3.23 -14.23 2.66
N LYS A 34 -4.02 -14.98 3.44
CA LYS A 34 -4.10 -14.79 4.89
C LYS A 34 -2.74 -15.03 5.55
N GLY A 35 -2.07 -16.14 5.24
CA GLY A 35 -0.75 -16.47 5.78
C GLY A 35 0.29 -15.39 5.45
N MET A 36 0.32 -14.96 4.19
CA MET A 36 1.26 -13.95 3.73
C MET A 36 1.05 -12.58 4.41
N MET A 37 -0.20 -12.19 4.67
CA MET A 37 -0.50 -10.98 5.43
C MET A 37 -0.14 -11.10 6.91
N GLU A 38 -0.40 -12.24 7.53
CA GLU A 38 0.00 -12.48 8.93
C GLU A 38 1.52 -12.42 9.10
N GLU A 39 2.28 -13.00 8.16
CA GLU A 39 3.74 -12.92 8.15
C GLU A 39 4.24 -11.49 7.94
N SER A 40 3.64 -10.75 6.99
CA SER A 40 3.96 -9.34 6.78
C SER A 40 3.69 -8.50 8.04
N ASN A 41 2.58 -8.73 8.72
CA ASN A 41 2.23 -8.03 9.96
C ASN A 41 3.20 -8.39 11.10
N ARG A 42 3.60 -9.66 11.24
CA ARG A 42 4.64 -10.07 12.21
C ARG A 42 5.97 -9.40 11.93
N ALA A 43 6.38 -9.32 10.67
CA ALA A 43 7.62 -8.63 10.27
C ALA A 43 7.56 -7.12 10.54
N LYS A 44 6.42 -6.47 10.29
CA LYS A 44 6.22 -5.06 10.65
C LYS A 44 6.27 -4.84 12.17
N LEU A 45 5.63 -5.72 12.93
CA LEU A 45 5.59 -5.64 14.39
C LEU A 45 6.97 -5.84 15.01
N SER A 46 7.77 -6.80 14.52
CA SER A 46 9.14 -6.98 14.98
C SER A 46 10.03 -5.77 14.69
N LEU A 47 9.83 -5.12 13.54
CA LEU A 47 10.55 -3.89 13.19
C LEU A 47 10.15 -2.73 14.10
N ILE A 48 8.86 -2.54 14.35
CA ILE A 48 8.35 -1.50 15.27
C ILE A 48 8.89 -1.74 16.68
N GLN A 49 8.83 -2.98 17.17
CA GLN A 49 9.31 -3.32 18.50
C GLN A 49 10.81 -3.04 18.63
N ARG A 50 11.62 -3.44 17.64
CA ARG A 50 13.04 -3.10 17.61
C ARG A 50 13.30 -1.60 17.63
N ARG A 51 12.48 -0.80 16.94
CA ARG A 51 12.58 0.67 16.98
C ARG A 51 12.21 1.22 18.35
N MET A 52 11.13 0.72 18.96
CA MET A 52 10.72 1.12 20.31
C MET A 52 11.83 0.82 21.32
N ASP A 53 12.46 -0.35 21.27
CA ASP A 53 13.54 -0.73 22.19
C ASP A 53 14.74 0.22 22.07
N LEU A 54 15.09 0.63 20.84
CA LEU A 54 16.15 1.62 20.58
C LEU A 54 15.78 3.00 21.13
N TYR A 55 14.55 3.47 20.88
CA TYR A 55 14.09 4.76 21.38
C TYR A 55 13.97 4.79 22.91
N ALA A 56 13.48 3.72 23.54
CA ALA A 56 13.43 3.59 24.99
C ALA A 56 14.84 3.58 25.62
N GLY A 57 15.81 2.94 24.96
CA GLY A 57 17.21 2.98 25.38
C GLY A 57 17.81 4.39 25.31
N VAL A 58 17.46 5.16 24.26
CA VAL A 58 17.85 6.57 24.14
C VAL A 58 17.16 7.42 25.19
N GLU A 59 15.85 7.24 25.42
CA GLU A 59 15.08 7.96 26.43
C GLU A 59 15.72 7.80 27.83
N ALA A 60 16.03 6.55 28.21
CA ALA A 60 16.67 6.25 29.49
C ALA A 60 18.06 6.88 29.59
N ALA A 61 18.85 6.86 28.51
CA ALA A 61 20.18 7.46 28.50
C ALA A 61 20.13 9.00 28.58
N ILE A 62 19.17 9.63 27.90
CA ILE A 62 18.93 11.08 28.00
C ILE A 62 18.52 11.45 29.43
N ALA A 63 17.55 10.72 30.00
CA ALA A 63 17.10 10.97 31.37
C ALA A 63 18.25 10.81 32.39
N GLN A 64 19.14 9.85 32.19
CA GLN A 64 20.32 9.65 33.03
C GLN A 64 21.31 10.82 32.90
N ALA A 65 21.60 11.28 31.69
CA ALA A 65 22.50 12.40 31.44
C ALA A 65 21.96 13.75 31.96
N ILE A 66 20.65 13.98 31.89
CA ILE A 66 19.99 15.16 32.47
C ILE A 66 20.08 15.14 34.01
N ASN A 67 19.80 14.00 34.64
CA ASN A 67 19.79 13.89 36.09
C ASN A 67 21.20 13.83 36.72
N LYS A 68 22.23 13.48 35.94
CA LYS A 68 23.63 13.38 36.39
C LYS A 68 24.57 14.08 35.40
N PRO A 69 24.54 15.43 35.32
CA PRO A 69 25.27 16.17 34.29
C PRO A 69 26.80 16.09 34.43
N GLU A 70 27.31 15.85 35.64
CA GLU A 70 28.74 15.71 35.91
C GLU A 70 29.28 14.28 35.71
N ASP A 71 28.40 13.30 35.50
CA ASP A 71 28.78 11.90 35.33
C ASP A 71 29.25 11.63 33.90
N SER A 72 30.56 11.53 33.72
CA SER A 72 31.20 11.20 32.44
C SER A 72 30.72 9.85 31.87
N GLN A 73 30.40 8.87 32.73
CA GLN A 73 29.88 7.58 32.28
C GLN A 73 28.45 7.71 31.72
N ALA A 74 27.62 8.57 32.31
CA ALA A 74 26.27 8.85 31.82
C ALA A 74 26.31 9.50 30.43
N LYS A 75 27.21 10.47 30.22
CA LYS A 75 27.43 11.10 28.90
C LYS A 75 27.94 10.10 27.88
N GLN A 76 28.91 9.26 28.23
CA GLN A 76 29.42 8.23 27.32
C GLN A 76 28.34 7.22 26.93
N HIS A 77 27.52 6.78 27.90
CA HIS A 77 26.39 5.89 27.65
C HIS A 77 25.35 6.53 26.71
N LEU A 78 25.08 7.83 26.88
CA LEU A 78 24.22 8.61 25.98
C LEU A 78 24.74 8.62 24.55
N TYR A 79 26.02 8.94 24.33
CA TYR A 79 26.62 8.95 22.99
C TYR A 79 26.53 7.59 22.29
N ILE A 80 26.76 6.50 23.02
CA ILE A 80 26.62 5.13 22.49
C ILE A 80 25.18 4.89 22.04
N LYS A 81 24.19 5.20 22.89
CA LYS A 81 22.77 4.96 22.56
C LYS A 81 22.27 5.82 21.41
N LEU A 82 22.71 7.08 21.33
CA LEU A 82 22.40 7.96 20.20
C LEU A 82 23.03 7.45 18.89
N GLY A 83 24.24 6.89 18.95
CA GLY A 83 24.89 6.24 17.82
C GLY A 83 24.14 5.01 17.31
N GLU A 84 23.75 4.11 18.22
CA GLU A 84 22.97 2.89 17.93
C GLU A 84 21.61 3.22 17.27
N ALA A 85 20.93 4.26 17.76
CA ALA A 85 19.61 4.67 17.27
C ALA A 85 19.65 5.62 16.05
N SER A 86 20.83 6.07 15.62
CA SER A 86 21.00 7.11 14.58
C SER A 86 20.24 6.85 13.27
N SER A 87 20.18 5.58 12.86
CA SER A 87 19.46 5.13 11.67
C SER A 87 17.94 5.28 11.78
N CYS A 88 17.40 5.25 13.00
CA CYS A 88 15.97 5.29 13.29
C CYS A 88 15.42 6.72 13.44
N PHE A 89 16.29 7.70 13.68
CA PHE A 89 15.89 9.11 13.83
C PHE A 89 15.38 9.72 12.53
N THR A 90 14.36 10.57 12.68
CA THR A 90 13.86 11.45 11.61
C THR A 90 14.88 12.55 11.28
N GLY A 91 14.68 13.25 10.16
CA GLY A 91 15.56 14.36 9.76
C GLY A 91 15.66 15.44 10.83
N GLU A 92 14.53 15.81 11.43
CA GLU A 92 14.44 16.79 12.52
C GLU A 92 15.21 16.34 13.77
N ALA A 93 15.01 15.09 14.21
CA ALA A 93 15.72 14.54 15.37
C ALA A 93 17.23 14.46 15.14
N ARG A 94 17.68 14.15 13.91
CA ARG A 94 19.11 14.14 13.56
C ARG A 94 19.72 15.54 13.54
N GLN A 95 18.96 16.57 13.19
CA GLN A 95 19.45 17.95 13.23
C GLN A 95 19.68 18.38 14.68
N ILE A 96 18.69 18.19 15.54
CA ILE A 96 18.78 18.49 16.98
C ILE A 96 19.91 17.70 17.65
N LEU A 97 20.11 16.45 17.24
CA LEU A 97 21.24 15.63 17.70
C LEU A 97 22.61 16.24 17.32
N ARG A 98 22.74 16.79 16.12
CA ARG A 98 23.99 17.44 15.68
C ARG A 98 24.22 18.76 16.41
N ASP A 99 23.16 19.51 16.66
CA ASP A 99 23.20 20.74 17.44
C ASP A 99 23.68 20.43 18.87
N TYR A 100 23.16 19.34 19.47
CA TYR A 100 23.62 18.86 20.77
C TYR A 100 25.10 18.47 20.79
N TYR A 101 25.61 17.80 19.75
CA TYR A 101 27.04 17.46 19.65
C TYR A 101 27.96 18.67 19.52
N THR A 102 27.42 19.81 19.10
CA THR A 102 28.20 21.04 18.87
C THR A 102 28.20 21.94 20.11
N GLU A 103 27.04 22.07 20.77
CA GLU A 103 26.83 23.04 21.84
C GLU A 103 26.78 22.41 23.24
N GLU A 104 26.59 21.08 23.36
CA GLU A 104 26.40 20.32 24.60
C GLU A 104 25.34 20.90 25.56
N ASP A 105 24.35 21.64 25.05
CA ASP A 105 23.33 22.29 25.86
C ASP A 105 22.27 21.29 26.37
N ALA A 106 22.00 21.35 27.68
CA ALA A 106 20.97 20.57 28.36
C ALA A 106 19.56 20.89 27.83
N PHE A 107 19.32 22.10 27.33
CA PHE A 107 18.04 22.47 26.74
C PHE A 107 17.77 21.73 25.42
N VAL A 108 18.79 21.59 24.58
CA VAL A 108 18.72 20.82 23.32
C VAL A 108 18.46 19.34 23.63
N LEU A 109 19.11 18.81 24.67
CA LEU A 109 18.91 17.44 25.13
C LEU A 109 17.47 17.18 25.63
N THR A 110 16.88 18.15 26.34
CA THR A 110 15.47 18.09 26.79
C THR A 110 14.51 18.13 25.61
N THR A 111 14.83 18.93 24.58
CA THR A 111 14.05 18.96 23.34
C THR A 111 14.11 17.61 22.62
N LEU A 112 15.29 17.00 22.53
CA LEU A 112 15.47 15.67 21.96
C LEU A 112 14.66 14.61 22.72
N LEU A 113 14.64 14.66 24.05
CA LEU A 113 13.82 13.78 24.89
C LEU A 113 12.34 13.84 24.53
N SER A 114 11.79 15.05 24.37
CA SER A 114 10.38 15.24 24.02
C SER A 114 10.02 14.65 22.65
N ILE A 115 10.94 14.74 21.69
CA ILE A 115 10.76 14.16 20.34
C ILE A 115 10.81 12.64 20.40
N VAL A 116 11.75 12.09 21.16
CA VAL A 116 11.87 10.64 21.39
C VAL A 116 10.59 10.10 22.01
N GLN A 117 10.09 10.71 23.07
CA GLN A 117 8.84 10.31 23.74
C GLN A 117 7.65 10.33 22.78
N LYS A 118 7.51 11.41 22.00
CA LYS A 118 6.46 11.52 20.99
C LYS A 118 6.54 10.42 19.93
N GLU A 119 7.74 10.02 19.52
CA GLU A 119 7.91 8.95 18.56
C GLU A 119 7.66 7.57 19.19
N ILE A 120 8.00 7.36 20.47
CA ILE A 120 7.61 6.15 21.23
C ILE A 120 6.09 6.02 21.28
N ASP A 121 5.38 7.07 21.71
CA ASP A 121 3.91 7.10 21.76
C ASP A 121 3.29 6.81 20.39
N ARG A 122 3.88 7.37 19.34
CA ARG A 122 3.46 7.12 17.96
C ARG A 122 3.66 5.65 17.58
N LEU A 123 4.82 5.08 17.89
CA LEU A 123 5.13 3.68 17.59
C LEU A 123 4.21 2.74 18.36
N ASP A 124 3.88 3.05 19.61
CA ASP A 124 2.99 2.24 20.44
C ASP A 124 1.55 2.22 19.87
N ARG A 125 1.03 3.38 19.46
CA ARG A 125 -0.27 3.45 18.73
C ARG A 125 -0.27 2.63 17.44
N VAL A 126 0.86 2.57 16.73
CA VAL A 126 0.98 1.77 15.49
C VAL A 126 1.08 0.28 15.83
N LYS A 127 1.79 -0.08 16.90
CA LYS A 127 1.87 -1.45 17.43
C LYS A 127 0.50 -1.96 17.88
N GLU A 128 -0.29 -1.17 18.58
CA GLU A 128 -1.66 -1.52 18.99
C GLU A 128 -2.57 -1.81 17.78
N LYS A 129 -2.43 -1.05 16.69
CA LYS A 129 -3.19 -1.26 15.44
C LYS A 129 -2.76 -2.52 14.68
N LEU A 130 -1.50 -2.92 14.79
CA LEU A 130 -0.94 -4.10 14.13
C LEU A 130 -1.03 -5.36 14.99
N SER A 131 -1.23 -5.21 16.29
CA SER A 131 -1.29 -6.31 17.22
C SER A 131 -2.52 -7.18 16.94
N PRO A 132 -2.35 -8.50 16.73
CA PRO A 132 -3.48 -9.41 16.59
C PRO A 132 -4.25 -9.62 17.90
N LEU A 133 -3.72 -9.16 19.04
CA LEU A 133 -4.28 -9.37 20.38
C LEU A 133 -5.32 -8.33 20.81
N THR A 134 -5.47 -7.21 20.09
CA THR A 134 -6.64 -6.34 20.27
C THR A 134 -7.83 -7.10 19.67
N MET A 135 -8.45 -7.95 20.50
CA MET A 135 -9.73 -8.55 20.16
C MET A 135 -10.67 -7.40 19.81
N PRO A 136 -11.18 -7.35 18.57
CA PRO A 136 -12.15 -6.35 18.21
C PRO A 136 -13.36 -6.55 19.10
N THR A 137 -13.63 -5.61 19.99
CA THR A 137 -14.89 -5.54 20.73
C THR A 137 -16.08 -5.37 19.77
N ASP A 138 -15.82 -4.95 18.53
CA ASP A 138 -16.81 -4.76 17.47
C ASP A 138 -16.84 -5.89 16.43
N VAL A 139 -18.03 -6.48 16.26
CA VAL A 139 -18.36 -7.45 15.21
C VAL A 139 -18.01 -6.91 13.82
N VAL A 140 -18.17 -5.60 13.60
CA VAL A 140 -17.85 -4.91 12.34
C VAL A 140 -16.36 -5.00 12.00
N GLU A 141 -15.48 -4.90 13.00
CA GLU A 141 -14.04 -5.00 12.79
C GLU A 141 -13.61 -6.45 12.52
N THR A 142 -14.29 -7.43 13.12
CA THR A 142 -14.07 -8.86 12.83
C THR A 142 -14.44 -9.19 11.39
N VAL A 143 -15.60 -8.72 10.93
CA VAL A 143 -16.06 -8.90 9.56
C VAL A 143 -15.11 -8.21 8.58
N SER A 144 -14.68 -6.98 8.87
CA SER A 144 -13.77 -6.26 7.98
C SER A 144 -12.41 -6.96 7.84
N LYS A 145 -11.86 -7.52 8.92
CA LYS A 145 -10.62 -8.33 8.91
C LYS A 145 -10.75 -9.57 8.03
N LEU A 146 -11.94 -10.18 7.96
CA LEU A 146 -12.24 -11.31 7.07
C LEU A 146 -12.24 -10.93 5.59
N PHE A 147 -12.61 -9.68 5.27
CA PHE A 147 -12.63 -9.16 3.90
C PHE A 147 -11.28 -8.69 3.38
N ILE A 148 -10.30 -8.40 4.24
CA ILE A 148 -8.94 -7.99 3.83
C ILE A 148 -8.29 -9.02 2.88
N PRO A 149 -8.22 -10.33 3.22
CA PRO A 149 -7.64 -11.33 2.32
C PRO A 149 -8.47 -11.54 1.05
N LEU A 150 -9.75 -11.16 1.04
CA LEU A 150 -10.64 -11.33 -0.11
C LEU A 150 -10.38 -10.29 -1.22
N LYS A 151 -9.86 -9.10 -0.88
CA LYS A 151 -9.57 -8.03 -1.86
C LYS A 151 -8.69 -8.48 -3.04
N PRO A 152 -7.51 -9.10 -2.84
CA PRO A 152 -6.69 -9.58 -3.94
C PRO A 152 -7.39 -10.69 -4.75
N ILE A 153 -8.24 -11.50 -4.12
CA ILE A 153 -9.02 -12.55 -4.79
C ILE A 153 -10.05 -11.93 -5.73
N ILE A 154 -10.82 -10.96 -5.24
CA ILE A 154 -11.80 -10.22 -6.05
C ILE A 154 -11.09 -9.54 -7.22
N PHE A 155 -9.91 -8.94 -6.98
CA PHE A 155 -9.13 -8.31 -8.05
C PHE A 155 -8.66 -9.33 -9.10
N MET A 156 -8.10 -10.47 -8.69
CA MET A 156 -7.73 -11.55 -9.63
C MET A 156 -8.93 -12.05 -10.42
N PHE A 157 -10.07 -12.25 -9.75
CA PHE A 157 -11.29 -12.69 -10.40
C PHE A 157 -11.78 -11.67 -11.43
N ALA A 158 -11.77 -10.38 -11.08
CA ALA A 158 -12.11 -9.30 -12.00
C ALA A 158 -11.18 -9.27 -13.23
N VAL A 159 -9.87 -9.43 -13.03
CA VAL A 159 -8.90 -9.55 -14.14
C VAL A 159 -9.19 -10.78 -15.00
N GLY A 160 -9.52 -11.92 -14.39
CA GLY A 160 -9.88 -13.15 -15.11
C GLY A 160 -11.15 -13.00 -15.95
N VAL A 161 -12.19 -12.35 -15.42
CA VAL A 161 -13.42 -12.03 -16.16
C VAL A 161 -13.13 -11.12 -17.35
N VAL A 162 -12.32 -10.08 -17.13
CA VAL A 162 -11.89 -9.16 -18.19
C VAL A 162 -11.09 -9.90 -19.28
N ALA A 163 -10.19 -10.81 -18.89
CA ALA A 163 -9.41 -11.62 -19.82
C ALA A 163 -10.29 -12.58 -20.64
N PHE A 164 -11.34 -13.15 -20.03
CA PHE A 164 -12.31 -13.98 -20.74
C PHE A 164 -13.06 -13.19 -21.82
N PHE A 165 -13.57 -12.00 -21.46
CA PHE A 165 -14.22 -11.11 -22.43
C PHE A 165 -13.26 -10.65 -23.54
N TYR A 166 -12.00 -10.40 -23.21
CA TYR A 166 -10.97 -10.09 -24.20
C TYR A 166 -10.78 -11.25 -25.20
N LEU A 167 -10.64 -12.49 -24.73
CA LEU A 167 -10.48 -13.65 -25.61
C LEU A 167 -11.71 -13.83 -26.52
N ALA A 168 -12.92 -13.72 -25.97
CA ALA A 168 -14.15 -13.79 -26.75
C ALA A 168 -14.20 -12.68 -27.82
N ALA A 169 -13.90 -11.43 -27.45
CA ALA A 169 -13.88 -10.31 -28.37
C ALA A 169 -12.79 -10.46 -29.45
N PHE A 170 -11.61 -10.98 -29.09
CA PHE A 170 -10.48 -11.19 -29.98
C PHE A 170 -10.78 -12.25 -31.06
N LEU A 171 -11.44 -13.34 -30.68
CA LEU A 171 -11.77 -14.44 -31.60
C LEU A 171 -12.84 -14.07 -32.64
N VAL A 172 -13.70 -13.10 -32.35
CA VAL A 172 -14.75 -12.63 -33.27
C VAL A 172 -14.20 -11.68 -34.35
N GLN A 173 -13.01 -11.12 -34.16
CA GLN A 173 -12.46 -10.15 -35.11
C GLN A 173 -11.75 -10.83 -36.29
N ASP A 174 -12.16 -10.44 -37.50
CA ASP A 174 -11.60 -10.99 -38.75
C ASP A 174 -10.35 -10.24 -39.24
N THR A 175 -10.21 -8.96 -38.89
CA THR A 175 -9.10 -8.13 -39.38
C THR A 175 -7.98 -7.99 -38.34
N ALA A 176 -6.73 -7.97 -38.79
CA ALA A 176 -5.58 -7.77 -37.91
C ALA A 176 -5.66 -6.44 -37.12
N LEU A 177 -6.14 -5.38 -37.77
CA LEU A 177 -6.27 -4.05 -37.15
C LEU A 177 -7.33 -4.03 -36.04
N SER A 178 -8.47 -4.69 -36.23
CA SER A 178 -9.50 -4.80 -35.18
C SER A 178 -9.04 -5.66 -34.02
N ARG A 179 -8.29 -6.73 -34.27
CA ARG A 179 -7.62 -7.51 -33.21
C ARG A 179 -6.65 -6.66 -32.39
N MET A 180 -5.80 -5.87 -33.06
CA MET A 180 -4.89 -4.93 -32.38
C MET A 180 -5.67 -3.89 -31.54
N ALA A 181 -6.80 -3.40 -32.05
CA ALA A 181 -7.64 -2.46 -31.33
C ALA A 181 -8.30 -3.09 -30.08
N VAL A 182 -8.79 -4.33 -30.18
CA VAL A 182 -9.29 -5.11 -29.02
C VAL A 182 -8.19 -5.32 -27.98
N THR A 183 -6.98 -5.68 -28.41
CA THR A 183 -5.83 -5.81 -27.49
C THR A 183 -5.47 -4.47 -26.84
N ALA A 184 -5.49 -3.36 -27.59
CA ALA A 184 -5.24 -2.04 -27.03
C ALA A 184 -6.30 -1.63 -25.99
N ALA A 185 -7.57 -1.91 -26.25
CA ALA A 185 -8.66 -1.66 -25.29
C ALA A 185 -8.50 -2.50 -24.02
N TYR A 186 -8.13 -3.77 -24.14
CA TYR A 186 -7.86 -4.66 -23.00
C TYR A 186 -6.71 -4.15 -22.13
N VAL A 187 -5.58 -3.79 -22.74
CA VAL A 187 -4.43 -3.24 -22.01
C VAL A 187 -4.79 -1.93 -21.32
N SER A 188 -5.52 -1.05 -22.00
CA SER A 188 -6.01 0.22 -21.45
C SER A 188 -6.90 0.00 -20.22
N LEU A 189 -7.82 -0.96 -20.29
CA LEU A 189 -8.73 -1.31 -19.20
C LEU A 189 -7.98 -1.89 -17.99
N LEU A 190 -7.03 -2.81 -18.20
CA LEU A 190 -6.20 -3.34 -17.12
C LEU A 190 -5.40 -2.24 -16.43
N PHE A 191 -4.82 -1.32 -17.21
CA PHE A 191 -4.05 -0.21 -16.67
C PHE A 191 -4.91 0.71 -15.79
N SER A 192 -6.13 1.03 -16.22
CA SER A 192 -7.06 1.81 -15.41
C SER A 192 -7.53 1.07 -14.17
N MET A 193 -7.79 -0.24 -14.26
CA MET A 193 -8.14 -1.06 -13.09
C MET A 193 -7.03 -1.02 -12.03
N MET A 194 -5.77 -1.15 -12.44
CA MET A 194 -4.63 -1.03 -11.52
C MET A 194 -4.55 0.36 -10.89
N LEU A 195 -4.79 1.41 -11.67
CA LEU A 195 -4.77 2.79 -11.18
C LEU A 195 -5.90 3.06 -10.18
N VAL A 196 -7.13 2.57 -10.43
CA VAL A 196 -8.25 2.62 -9.47
C VAL A 196 -7.87 1.87 -8.18
N ALA A 197 -7.35 0.65 -8.31
CA ALA A 197 -6.95 -0.14 -7.14
C ALA A 197 -5.88 0.58 -6.31
N ALA A 198 -4.90 1.21 -6.97
CA ALA A 198 -3.87 2.01 -6.31
C ALA A 198 -4.46 3.25 -5.60
N ILE A 199 -5.37 3.99 -6.25
CA ILE A 199 -6.05 5.14 -5.62
C ILE A 199 -6.86 4.70 -4.40
N ILE A 200 -7.64 3.62 -4.52
CA ILE A 200 -8.41 3.07 -3.38
C ILE A 200 -7.46 2.68 -2.24
N SER A 201 -6.35 2.00 -2.54
CA SER A 201 -5.36 1.61 -1.53
C SER A 201 -4.79 2.82 -0.80
N LEU A 202 -4.42 3.88 -1.54
CA LEU A 202 -3.91 5.12 -0.97
C LEU A 202 -4.94 5.84 -0.10
N LEU A 203 -6.22 5.84 -0.51
CA LEU A 203 -7.31 6.41 0.29
C LEU A 203 -7.55 5.60 1.57
N MET A 204 -7.49 4.27 1.50
CA MET A 204 -7.72 3.38 2.65
C MET A 204 -6.60 3.42 3.69
N GLU A 205 -5.35 3.64 3.28
CA GLU A 205 -4.19 3.68 4.20
C GLU A 205 -4.15 4.94 5.10
N GLY A 206 -5.17 5.80 5.02
CA GLY A 206 -5.33 6.93 5.95
C GLY A 206 -4.16 7.91 5.93
N HIS A 207 -3.30 7.84 4.91
CA HIS A 207 -2.29 8.85 4.65
C HIS A 207 -3.01 10.11 4.15
N SER A 208 -3.60 10.85 5.08
CA SER A 208 -4.23 12.16 4.89
C SER A 208 -3.29 13.23 4.32
N ARG A 209 -2.06 12.88 3.95
CA ARG A 209 -1.33 13.57 2.89
C ARG A 209 -1.85 13.10 1.55
N LEU A 210 -3.14 13.36 1.30
CA LEU A 210 -3.62 13.55 -0.06
C LEU A 210 -2.66 14.55 -0.68
N VAL A 211 -1.83 14.04 -1.58
CA VAL A 211 -1.01 14.84 -2.48
C VAL A 211 -1.92 15.99 -2.93
N PRO A 212 -1.60 17.27 -2.67
CA PRO A 212 -2.54 18.35 -2.91
C PRO A 212 -3.04 18.19 -4.34
N PHE A 213 -4.36 18.02 -4.46
CA PHE A 213 -5.09 17.80 -5.69
C PHE A 213 -4.86 19.02 -6.57
N ASN A 214 -3.75 19.03 -7.29
CA ASN A 214 -3.46 20.06 -8.26
C ASN A 214 -4.39 19.79 -9.45
N TYR A 215 -5.01 20.85 -9.99
CA TYR A 215 -5.99 20.74 -11.07
C TYR A 215 -5.47 19.86 -12.22
N VAL A 216 -4.20 20.06 -12.60
CA VAL A 216 -3.51 19.28 -13.65
C VAL A 216 -3.45 17.78 -13.33
N ARG A 217 -3.14 17.39 -12.09
CA ARG A 217 -3.05 15.97 -11.68
C ARG A 217 -4.40 15.28 -11.64
N SER A 218 -5.44 16.05 -11.31
CA SER A 218 -6.82 15.56 -11.27
C SER A 218 -7.31 15.27 -12.69
N VAL A 219 -6.98 16.15 -13.64
CA VAL A 219 -7.29 15.96 -15.06
C VAL A 219 -6.54 14.76 -15.64
N GLU A 220 -5.23 14.61 -15.38
CA GLU A 220 -4.46 13.44 -15.83
C GLU A 220 -5.03 12.12 -15.31
N ALA A 221 -5.43 12.07 -14.03
CA ALA A 221 -6.07 10.88 -13.45
C ALA A 221 -7.43 10.58 -14.09
N VAL A 222 -8.25 11.61 -14.33
CA VAL A 222 -9.56 11.46 -15.00
C VAL A 222 -9.39 10.95 -16.43
N VAL A 223 -8.41 11.47 -17.18
CA VAL A 223 -8.10 10.98 -18.54
C VAL A 223 -7.68 9.51 -18.50
N MET A 224 -6.83 9.10 -17.56
CA MET A 224 -6.42 7.70 -17.41
C MET A 224 -7.57 6.76 -17.01
N LEU A 225 -8.60 7.27 -16.35
CA LEU A 225 -9.79 6.49 -15.95
C LEU A 225 -10.85 6.41 -17.06
N LEU A 226 -11.04 7.48 -17.82
CA LEU A 226 -12.04 7.55 -18.89
C LEU A 226 -11.57 6.91 -20.20
N ALA A 227 -10.26 6.89 -20.46
CA ALA A 227 -9.67 6.30 -21.67
C ALA A 227 -10.19 4.88 -22.02
N PRO A 228 -10.25 3.90 -21.09
CA PRO A 228 -10.77 2.58 -21.40
C PRO A 228 -12.30 2.57 -21.61
N ILE A 229 -13.04 3.48 -20.99
CA ILE A 229 -14.49 3.56 -21.16
C ILE A 229 -14.79 4.01 -22.59
N VAL A 230 -14.07 5.03 -23.07
CA VAL A 230 -14.21 5.52 -24.44
C VAL A 230 -13.78 4.43 -25.46
N SER A 231 -12.73 3.66 -25.18
CA SER A 231 -12.28 2.59 -26.07
C SER A 231 -13.25 1.40 -26.14
N LEU A 232 -14.06 1.16 -25.11
CA LEU A 232 -15.14 0.16 -25.13
C LEU A 232 -16.28 0.54 -26.08
N PHE A 233 -16.64 1.83 -26.17
CA PHE A 233 -17.69 2.30 -27.09
C PHE A 233 -17.19 2.48 -28.53
N PHE A 234 -15.92 2.86 -28.69
CA PHE A 234 -15.34 3.17 -30.00
C PHE A 234 -14.02 2.42 -30.19
N LEU A 235 -14.11 1.18 -30.69
CA LEU A 235 -12.95 0.30 -30.86
C LEU A 235 -11.84 0.93 -31.71
N TRP A 236 -12.19 1.68 -32.76
CA TRP A 236 -11.23 2.39 -33.63
C TRP A 236 -10.41 3.46 -32.90
N LEU A 237 -10.90 3.97 -31.75
CA LEU A 237 -10.19 4.90 -30.88
C LEU A 237 -9.34 4.21 -29.80
N ALA A 238 -9.36 2.87 -29.71
CA ALA A 238 -8.65 2.16 -28.64
C ALA A 238 -7.13 2.39 -28.66
N ILE A 239 -6.52 2.36 -29.86
CA ILE A 239 -5.09 2.61 -30.04
C ILE A 239 -4.70 4.05 -29.62
N PRO A 240 -5.34 5.12 -30.15
CA PRO A 240 -5.00 6.47 -29.71
C PRO A 240 -5.32 6.73 -28.24
N MET A 241 -6.37 6.12 -27.68
CA MET A 241 -6.67 6.23 -26.24
C MET A 241 -5.60 5.58 -25.36
N LEU A 242 -5.08 4.42 -25.76
CA LEU A 242 -3.96 3.78 -25.06
C LEU A 242 -2.71 4.66 -25.09
N LEU A 243 -2.39 5.26 -26.25
CA LEU A 243 -1.24 6.18 -26.37
C LEU A 243 -1.42 7.41 -25.47
N LEU A 244 -2.63 7.99 -25.44
CA LEU A 244 -2.96 9.11 -24.57
C LEU A 244 -2.82 8.74 -23.08
N GLN A 245 -3.24 7.53 -22.71
CA GLN A 245 -3.14 7.01 -21.35
C GLN A 245 -1.68 6.79 -20.93
N ILE A 246 -0.84 6.22 -21.81
CA ILE A 246 0.61 6.08 -21.57
C ILE A 246 1.26 7.45 -21.41
N LEU A 247 0.97 8.39 -22.31
CA LEU A 247 1.52 9.75 -22.25
C LEU A 247 1.14 10.45 -20.94
N SER A 248 -0.13 10.36 -20.55
CA SER A 248 -0.63 10.91 -19.29
C SER A 248 0.09 10.29 -18.09
N PHE A 249 0.34 8.97 -18.11
CA PHE A 249 1.07 8.29 -17.04
C PHE A 249 2.53 8.76 -16.93
N VAL A 250 3.21 8.91 -18.07
CA VAL A 250 4.60 9.42 -18.11
C VAL A 250 4.67 10.84 -17.55
N LEU A 251 3.75 11.73 -17.96
CA LEU A 251 3.67 13.10 -17.44
C LEU A 251 3.42 13.11 -15.93
N PHE A 252 2.49 12.28 -15.45
CA PHE A 252 2.22 12.12 -14.03
C PHE A 252 3.48 11.70 -13.27
N ALA A 253 4.21 10.68 -13.75
CA ALA A 253 5.43 10.18 -13.12
C ALA A 253 6.56 11.23 -13.08
N VAL A 254 6.76 11.98 -14.16
CA VAL A 254 7.75 13.07 -14.22
C VAL A 254 7.39 14.18 -13.23
N SER A 255 6.10 14.53 -13.10
CA SER A 255 5.63 15.54 -12.16
C SER A 255 5.91 15.16 -10.70
N GLN A 256 5.87 13.86 -10.37
CA GLN A 256 6.15 13.37 -9.01
C GLN A 256 7.64 13.48 -8.67
N ARG A 257 8.53 13.19 -9.63
CA ARG A 257 9.99 13.32 -9.43
C ARG A 257 10.41 14.77 -9.17
N LYS A 258 9.87 15.73 -9.93
CA LYS A 258 10.19 17.16 -9.74
C LYS A 258 9.81 17.66 -8.34
N LYS A 259 8.67 17.22 -7.80
CA LYS A 259 8.21 17.67 -6.49
C LYS A 259 9.06 17.14 -5.34
N LYS A 260 9.57 15.90 -5.46
CA LYS A 260 10.50 15.31 -4.49
C LYS A 260 11.86 16.04 -4.47
N TYR A 261 12.26 16.64 -5.60
CA TYR A 261 13.50 17.41 -5.72
C TYR A 261 13.39 18.84 -5.16
N ASN A 262 12.21 19.45 -5.23
CA ASN A 262 11.95 20.79 -4.69
C ASN A 262 11.59 20.80 -3.19
N MET A 263 11.55 19.63 -2.55
CA MET A 263 11.29 19.46 -1.10
C MET A 263 12.54 19.01 -0.32
N ASN A 264 13.68 18.85 -1.02
CA ASN A 264 15.02 18.72 -0.45
C ASN A 264 15.78 20.02 -0.68
#